data_AF-A0AAN0NLY7-F1
#
_entry.id   AF-A0AAN0NLY7-F1
#
_cell.length_a   1.000
_cell.length_b   1.000
_cell.length_c   1.000
_cell.angle_alpha   90.00
_cell.angle_beta   90.00
_cell.angle_gamma   90.00
#
_symmetry.space_group_name_H-M   'P 1'
#
loop_
_entity.id
_entity.type
_entity.pdbx_description
1 polymer ?
#
loop_
_entity_poly.entity_id
_entity_poly.type
_entity_poly.pdbx_seq_one_letter_code
_entity_poly.pdbx_strand_id
1 'polypeptide(L)'
;MTRALALSFLVFGLPAAATAEVELSFYGGLQSAQPSDVSIRNDDEIADDDLSIDWEGRSTTAPPYYGLRATKWQSPTFGYGLDFAHNKVYPKDDELPAGYDVLEFTDGLNTLTVNAYRRWNAAFGEVSPYVGGGVGLSVPHVEVTNGDSGNVWLPADRSGRYMDRGRECSDQ
;
A
#
# COMPACT_ATOMS: atom_id res chain seq x y z
N MET A 1 -6.41 -7.53 75.39
CA MET A 1 -6.97 -7.74 74.03
C MET A 1 -6.18 -6.85 73.08
N THR A 2 -5.25 -7.44 72.33
CA THR A 2 -4.22 -6.75 71.56
C THR A 2 -4.79 -6.26 70.23
N ARG A 3 -4.62 -4.96 69.96
CA ARG A 3 -4.96 -4.30 68.69
C ARG A 3 -3.91 -4.66 67.62
N ALA A 4 -4.35 -5.01 66.42
CA ALA A 4 -3.48 -5.05 65.25
C ALA A 4 -4.07 -4.13 64.17
N LEU A 5 -3.35 -3.03 63.91
CA LEU A 5 -3.64 -2.07 62.85
C LEU A 5 -3.02 -2.62 61.56
N ALA A 6 -3.83 -2.89 60.53
CA ALA A 6 -3.34 -3.35 59.23
C ALA A 6 -2.67 -2.18 58.49
N LEU A 7 -1.39 -2.33 58.17
CA LEU A 7 -0.58 -1.35 57.46
C LEU A 7 -0.70 -1.62 55.94
N SER A 8 -1.46 -0.77 55.23
CA SER A 8 -1.57 -0.83 53.77
C SER A 8 -0.28 -0.28 53.13
N PHE A 9 0.53 -1.17 52.56
CA PHE A 9 1.69 -0.79 51.75
C PHE A 9 1.23 -0.37 50.35
N LEU A 10 1.25 0.94 50.08
CA LEU A 10 1.10 1.47 48.73
C LEU A 10 2.46 1.32 48.01
N VAL A 11 2.60 0.28 47.18
CA VAL A 11 3.75 0.13 46.28
C VAL A 11 3.57 1.11 45.13
N PHE A 12 4.26 2.25 45.18
CA PHE A 12 4.46 3.10 44.01
C PHE A 12 5.42 2.37 43.07
N GLY A 13 4.87 1.72 42.03
CA GLY A 13 5.69 1.17 40.94
C GLY A 13 6.46 2.29 40.25
N LEU A 14 7.78 2.17 40.18
CA LEU A 14 8.63 3.04 39.37
C LEU A 14 8.18 2.91 37.89
N PRO A 15 7.99 4.02 37.15
CA PRO A 15 7.76 3.94 35.73
C PRO A 15 9.02 3.34 35.10
N ALA A 16 8.91 2.11 34.57
CA ALA A 16 9.93 1.57 33.69
C ALA A 16 10.06 2.53 32.52
N ALA A 17 11.24 3.13 32.36
CA ALA A 17 11.56 3.93 31.18
C ALA A 17 11.44 3.00 29.97
N ALA A 18 10.31 3.08 29.26
CA ALA A 18 10.14 2.42 27.98
C ALA A 18 11.09 3.13 27.01
N THR A 19 12.27 2.55 26.78
CA THR A 19 13.11 2.98 25.66
C THR A 19 12.32 2.72 24.40
N ALA A 20 12.06 3.77 23.62
CA ALA A 20 11.39 3.60 22.35
C ALA A 20 12.26 2.74 21.44
N GLU A 21 11.78 1.55 21.10
CA GLU A 21 12.45 0.60 20.22
C GLU A 21 12.01 0.90 18.79
N VAL A 22 12.97 1.00 17.86
CA VAL A 22 12.68 1.06 16.43
C VAL A 22 13.00 -0.30 15.84
N GLU A 23 11.99 -0.91 15.23
CA GLU A 23 12.07 -2.19 14.54
C GLU A 23 11.95 -1.96 13.04
N LEU A 24 12.87 -2.51 12.26
CA LEU A 24 12.79 -2.53 10.80
C LEU A 24 12.43 -3.95 10.35
N SER A 25 11.32 -4.09 9.63
CA SER A 25 10.87 -5.34 9.03
C SER A 25 10.99 -5.27 7.51
N PHE A 26 11.46 -6.36 6.92
CA PHE A 26 11.45 -6.58 5.47
C PHE A 26 10.68 -7.86 5.22
N TYR A 27 9.72 -7.82 4.30
CA TYR A 27 8.85 -8.96 4.04
C TYR A 27 8.52 -9.09 2.56
N GLY A 28 8.10 -10.29 2.18
CA GLY A 28 7.53 -10.62 0.88
C GLY A 28 6.42 -11.63 1.10
N GLY A 29 5.95 -12.27 0.03
CA GLY A 29 4.88 -13.25 0.13
C GLY A 29 4.01 -13.31 -1.12
N LEU A 30 2.77 -13.74 -0.93
CA LEU A 30 1.75 -13.82 -1.97
C LEU A 30 0.72 -12.72 -1.72
N GLN A 31 0.34 -12.05 -2.80
CA GLN A 31 -0.71 -11.04 -2.81
C GLN A 31 -1.82 -11.47 -3.76
N SER A 32 -3.05 -11.10 -3.44
CA SER A 32 -4.20 -11.20 -4.34
C SER A 32 -4.78 -9.81 -4.55
N ALA A 33 -5.38 -9.58 -5.71
CA ALA A 33 -6.16 -8.37 -5.97
C ALA A 33 -7.63 -8.76 -6.15
N GLN A 34 -8.54 -7.93 -5.66
CA GLN A 34 -9.97 -8.08 -5.93
C GLN A 34 -10.30 -7.49 -7.30
N PRO A 35 -11.34 -8.00 -8.00
CA PRO A 35 -11.86 -7.36 -9.19
C PRO A 35 -12.24 -5.90 -8.94
N SER A 36 -12.07 -5.04 -9.94
CA SER A 36 -12.48 -3.64 -9.85
C SER A 36 -12.95 -3.08 -11.18
N ASP A 37 -13.80 -2.06 -11.10
CA ASP A 37 -14.19 -1.26 -12.25
C ASP A 37 -13.14 -0.17 -12.51
N VAL A 38 -12.78 0.00 -13.77
CA VAL A 38 -11.86 1.03 -14.29
C VAL A 38 -12.66 1.96 -15.20
N SER A 39 -12.62 3.24 -14.86
CA SER A 39 -13.27 4.29 -15.63
C SER A 39 -12.22 5.16 -16.30
N ILE A 40 -12.18 5.16 -17.63
CA ILE A 40 -11.35 6.06 -18.43
C ILE A 40 -12.18 7.27 -18.80
N ARG A 41 -11.69 8.47 -18.51
CA ARG A 41 -12.43 9.73 -18.72
C ARG A 41 -11.50 10.85 -19.15
N ASN A 42 -11.98 11.70 -20.06
CA ASN A 42 -11.36 12.96 -20.48
C ASN A 42 -9.91 12.78 -20.98
N ASP A 43 -9.67 11.72 -21.76
CA ASP A 43 -8.42 11.54 -22.48
C ASP A 43 -8.60 11.99 -23.94
N ASP A 44 -7.56 12.60 -24.51
CA ASP A 44 -7.61 13.17 -25.87
C ASP A 44 -7.40 12.09 -26.95
N GLU A 45 -6.87 10.92 -26.58
CA GLU A 45 -6.52 9.82 -27.48
C GLU A 45 -7.36 8.56 -27.23
N ILE A 46 -7.77 8.30 -25.98
CA ILE A 46 -8.58 7.14 -25.58
C ILE A 46 -10.01 7.60 -25.26
N ALA A 47 -11.00 6.99 -25.92
CA ALA A 47 -12.41 7.31 -25.67
C ALA A 47 -12.81 6.97 -24.22
N ASP A 48 -13.75 7.75 -23.67
CA ASP A 48 -14.36 7.47 -22.37
C ASP A 48 -14.96 6.05 -22.34
N ASP A 49 -14.60 5.27 -21.32
CA ASP A 49 -14.98 3.85 -21.23
C ASP A 49 -15.11 3.37 -19.78
N ASP A 50 -15.91 2.33 -19.55
CA ASP A 50 -16.09 1.67 -18.26
C ASP A 50 -15.86 0.17 -18.41
N LEU A 51 -14.83 -0.32 -17.73
CA LEU A 51 -14.32 -1.67 -17.87
C LEU A 51 -14.35 -2.35 -16.50
N SER A 52 -14.84 -3.58 -16.43
CA SER A 52 -14.70 -4.40 -15.21
C SER A 52 -13.54 -5.36 -15.42
N ILE A 53 -12.58 -5.37 -14.50
CA ILE A 53 -11.34 -6.12 -14.65
C ILE A 53 -11.15 -7.03 -13.45
N ASP A 54 -11.00 -8.31 -13.74
CA ASP A 54 -10.50 -9.30 -12.78
C ASP A 54 -8.98 -9.17 -12.70
N TRP A 55 -8.47 -9.00 -11.48
CA TRP A 55 -7.05 -8.77 -11.24
C TRP A 55 -6.38 -9.98 -10.58
N GLU A 56 -5.13 -10.25 -10.94
CA GLU A 56 -4.27 -11.24 -10.28
C GLU A 56 -2.95 -10.64 -9.78
N GLY A 57 -2.51 -11.11 -8.62
CA GLY A 57 -1.22 -10.72 -8.05
C GLY A 57 -0.11 -11.65 -8.53
N ARG A 58 0.86 -11.14 -9.28
CA ARG A 58 2.03 -11.91 -9.74
C ARG A 58 3.22 -11.74 -8.80
N SER A 59 3.07 -12.13 -7.53
CA SER A 59 4.00 -11.78 -6.44
C SER A 59 5.42 -12.34 -6.54
N THR A 60 5.64 -13.43 -7.28
CA THR A 60 6.95 -14.09 -7.39
C THR A 60 7.68 -13.77 -8.69
N THR A 61 7.03 -13.06 -9.62
CA THR A 61 7.60 -12.67 -10.91
C THR A 61 8.31 -11.32 -10.77
N ALA A 62 9.45 -11.14 -11.44
CA ALA A 62 10.24 -9.92 -11.28
C ALA A 62 9.54 -8.67 -11.85
N PRO A 63 9.59 -7.50 -11.14
CA PRO A 63 10.09 -7.33 -9.77
C PRO A 63 9.12 -7.94 -8.73
N PRO A 64 9.62 -8.76 -7.79
CA PRO A 64 8.76 -9.48 -6.85
C PRO A 64 8.04 -8.52 -5.90
N TYR A 65 6.94 -8.99 -5.31
CA TYR A 65 6.29 -8.29 -4.21
C TYR A 65 7.22 -8.21 -3.01
N TYR A 66 7.39 -7.00 -2.47
CA TYR A 66 8.11 -6.76 -1.23
C TYR A 66 7.49 -5.62 -0.45
N GLY A 67 7.69 -5.66 0.85
CA GLY A 67 7.33 -4.58 1.75
C GLY A 67 8.42 -4.28 2.76
N LEU A 68 8.43 -3.03 3.18
CA LEU A 68 9.33 -2.49 4.17
C LEU A 68 8.51 -1.76 5.22
N ARG A 69 8.76 -2.09 6.48
CA ARG A 69 8.07 -1.47 7.61
C ARG A 69 9.07 -0.97 8.64
N ALA A 70 8.85 0.25 9.10
CA ALA A 70 9.51 0.79 10.28
C ALA A 70 8.48 0.99 11.39
N THR A 71 8.68 0.31 12.53
CA THR A 71 7.79 0.41 13.70
C THR A 71 8.54 1.04 14.86
N LYS A 72 7.99 2.12 15.42
CA LYS A 72 8.47 2.75 16.65
C LYS A 72 7.56 2.35 17.81
N TRP A 73 8.04 1.44 18.65
CA TRP A 73 7.38 1.02 19.88
C TRP A 73 7.44 2.15 20.92
N GLN A 74 6.29 2.73 21.28
CA GLN A 74 6.20 3.76 22.33
C GLN A 74 6.16 3.15 23.73
N SER A 75 5.72 1.90 23.85
CA SER A 75 5.74 1.12 25.07
C SER A 75 6.16 -0.30 24.75
N PRO A 76 6.42 -1.16 25.74
CA PRO A 76 6.75 -2.57 25.50
C PRO A 76 5.71 -3.31 24.67
N THR A 77 4.48 -2.81 24.57
CA THR A 77 3.36 -3.50 23.93
C THR A 77 2.69 -2.73 22.80
N PHE A 78 2.99 -1.44 22.62
CA PHE A 78 2.26 -0.58 21.68
C PHE A 78 3.21 0.30 20.86
N GLY A 79 2.95 0.41 19.57
CA GLY A 79 3.79 1.13 18.63
C GLY A 79 3.02 1.67 17.43
N TYR A 80 3.66 2.57 16.72
CA TYR A 80 3.20 3.08 15.43
C TYR A 80 4.21 2.70 14.36
N GLY A 81 3.75 2.44 13.14
CA GLY A 81 4.66 2.14 12.05
C GLY A 81 4.23 2.73 10.72
N LEU A 82 5.25 2.99 9.90
CA LEU A 82 5.10 3.32 8.49
C LEU A 82 5.42 2.07 7.69
N ASP A 83 4.53 1.68 6.80
CA ASP A 83 4.65 0.47 5.99
C ASP A 83 4.47 0.81 4.52
N PHE A 84 5.47 0.46 3.73
CA PHE A 84 5.49 0.61 2.28
C PHE A 84 5.46 -0.79 1.66
N ALA A 85 4.55 -1.01 0.72
CA ALA A 85 4.51 -2.24 -0.06
C ALA A 85 4.48 -1.92 -1.56
N HIS A 86 5.35 -2.59 -2.29
CA HIS A 86 5.42 -2.55 -3.74
C HIS A 86 4.65 -3.74 -4.31
N ASN A 87 3.44 -3.48 -4.81
CA ASN A 87 2.52 -4.50 -5.30
C ASN A 87 2.50 -4.52 -6.83
N LYS A 88 2.53 -5.70 -7.46
CA LYS A 88 2.30 -5.84 -8.91
C LYS A 88 1.01 -6.61 -9.25
N VAL A 89 0.06 -5.92 -9.87
CA VAL A 89 -1.27 -6.45 -10.17
C VAL A 89 -1.51 -6.39 -11.68
N TYR A 90 -2.01 -7.48 -12.23
CA TYR A 90 -2.21 -7.69 -13.67
C TYR A 90 -3.65 -8.09 -13.94
N PRO A 91 -4.19 -7.81 -15.15
CA PRO A 91 -5.40 -8.46 -15.60
C PRO A 91 -5.22 -9.98 -15.55
N LYS A 92 -6.23 -10.66 -15.03
CA LYS A 92 -6.22 -12.12 -14.92
C LYS A 92 -6.20 -12.73 -16.33
N ASP A 93 -5.43 -13.81 -16.48
CA ASP A 93 -5.29 -14.55 -17.75
C ASP A 93 -4.78 -13.69 -18.93
N ASP A 94 -4.17 -12.52 -18.63
CA ASP A 94 -3.79 -11.49 -19.62
C ASP A 94 -4.98 -11.06 -20.51
N GLU A 95 -6.22 -11.24 -20.03
CA GLU A 95 -7.43 -10.86 -20.75
C GLU A 95 -7.62 -9.34 -20.68
N LEU A 96 -7.42 -8.69 -21.82
CA LEU A 96 -7.70 -7.27 -22.00
C LEU A 96 -9.06 -7.07 -22.68
N PRO A 97 -9.80 -6.00 -22.34
CA PRO A 97 -10.99 -5.62 -23.08
C PRO A 97 -10.66 -5.36 -24.55
N ALA A 98 -11.62 -5.64 -25.44
CA ALA A 98 -11.42 -5.48 -26.87
C ALA A 98 -11.03 -4.02 -27.22
N GLY A 99 -9.88 -3.85 -27.89
CA GLY A 99 -9.34 -2.55 -28.28
C GLY A 99 -8.12 -2.10 -27.46
N TYR A 100 -7.80 -2.75 -26.35
CA TYR A 100 -6.61 -2.44 -25.55
C TYR A 100 -5.51 -3.47 -25.80
N ASP A 101 -4.28 -2.99 -26.01
CA ASP A 101 -3.08 -3.81 -26.17
C ASP A 101 -2.32 -3.99 -24.86
N VAL A 102 -2.40 -3.00 -23.95
CA VAL A 102 -1.83 -3.04 -22.60
C VAL A 102 -2.76 -2.32 -21.63
N LEU A 103 -3.07 -2.94 -20.50
CA LEU A 103 -3.70 -2.30 -19.35
C LEU A 103 -3.11 -2.91 -18.08
N GLU A 104 -1.96 -2.39 -17.67
CA GLU A 104 -1.19 -2.95 -16.56
C GLU A 104 -0.83 -1.86 -15.55
N PHE A 105 -0.73 -2.23 -14.28
CA PHE A 105 -0.01 -1.42 -13.30
C PHE A 105 1.49 -1.76 -13.39
N THR A 106 2.14 -1.45 -14.52
CA THR A 106 3.49 -1.94 -14.90
C THR A 106 4.56 -1.60 -13.86
N ASP A 107 4.48 -0.42 -13.24
CA ASP A 107 5.39 0.06 -12.18
C ASP A 107 4.78 0.01 -10.76
N GLY A 108 3.69 -0.74 -10.62
CA GLY A 108 3.18 -1.20 -9.34
C GLY A 108 2.17 -0.29 -8.66
N LEU A 109 1.26 -0.94 -7.94
CA LEU A 109 0.37 -0.32 -6.96
C LEU A 109 1.18 -0.13 -5.66
N ASN A 110 1.77 1.05 -5.49
CA ASN A 110 2.60 1.33 -4.32
C ASN A 110 1.72 1.82 -3.18
N THR A 111 1.61 1.03 -2.11
CA THR A 111 0.80 1.40 -0.94
C THR A 111 1.69 1.91 0.17
N LEU A 112 1.36 3.08 0.71
CA LEU A 112 1.99 3.64 1.90
C LEU A 112 0.94 3.74 3.01
N THR A 113 1.16 3.04 4.11
CA THR A 113 0.21 2.96 5.23
C THR A 113 0.85 3.40 6.54
N VAL A 114 0.06 4.08 7.37
CA VAL A 114 0.40 4.38 8.76
C VAL A 114 -0.46 3.48 9.64
N ASN A 115 0.20 2.73 10.51
CA ASN A 115 -0.41 1.69 11.32
C ASN A 115 -0.15 1.91 12.81
N ALA A 116 -1.10 1.49 13.64
CA ALA A 116 -0.91 1.29 15.07
C ALA A 116 -0.87 -0.21 15.37
N TYR A 117 0.00 -0.62 16.28
CA TYR A 117 0.26 -2.02 16.60
C TYR A 117 0.15 -2.30 18.10
N ARG A 118 -0.41 -3.46 18.43
CA ARG A 118 -0.40 -4.05 19.78
C ARG A 118 0.30 -5.40 19.72
N ARG A 119 1.38 -5.58 20.48
CA ARG A 119 2.12 -6.85 20.61
C ARG A 119 2.00 -7.47 22.00
N TRP A 120 1.82 -8.78 22.09
CA TRP A 120 1.84 -9.52 23.36
C TRP A 120 3.20 -10.17 23.53
N ASN A 121 4.03 -9.59 24.39
CA ASN A 121 5.41 -10.05 24.59
C ASN A 121 5.44 -11.45 25.15
N ALA A 122 6.23 -12.32 24.53
CA ALA A 122 6.50 -13.68 25.01
C ALA A 122 5.22 -14.51 25.26
N ALA A 123 4.15 -14.28 24.49
CA ALA A 123 2.87 -14.96 24.69
C ALA A 123 2.96 -16.47 24.45
N PHE A 124 3.91 -16.90 23.58
CA PHE A 124 4.19 -18.30 23.30
C PHE A 124 5.70 -18.56 23.42
N GLY A 125 6.23 -18.48 24.64
CA GLY A 125 7.68 -18.59 24.87
C GLY A 125 8.40 -17.34 24.35
N GLU A 126 9.27 -17.48 23.36
CA GLU A 126 9.98 -16.33 22.77
C GLU A 126 9.16 -15.62 21.67
N VAL A 127 8.04 -16.20 21.25
CA VAL A 127 7.20 -15.63 20.19
C VAL A 127 6.28 -14.55 20.76
N SER A 128 6.31 -13.37 20.13
CA SER A 128 5.47 -12.23 20.48
C SER A 128 4.49 -11.92 19.35
N PRO A 129 3.26 -12.46 19.37
CA PRO A 129 2.26 -12.12 18.37
C PRO A 129 1.87 -10.64 18.47
N TYR A 130 1.45 -10.07 17.34
CA TYR A 130 0.95 -8.71 17.30
C TYR A 130 -0.23 -8.60 16.34
N VAL A 131 -1.04 -7.57 16.56
CA VAL A 131 -2.09 -7.15 15.65
C VAL A 131 -1.89 -5.67 15.34
N GLY A 132 -2.22 -5.28 14.11
CA GLY A 132 -2.16 -3.90 13.68
C GLY A 132 -3.37 -3.51 12.86
N GLY A 133 -3.65 -2.22 12.85
CA GLY A 133 -4.62 -1.60 11.97
C GLY A 133 -4.14 -0.22 11.57
N GLY A 134 -4.49 0.20 10.37
CA GLY A 134 -4.00 1.45 9.83
C GLY A 134 -4.82 1.96 8.66
N VAL A 135 -4.38 3.12 8.17
CA VAL A 135 -4.92 3.77 6.99
C VAL A 135 -3.76 4.13 6.08
N GLY A 136 -4.01 4.20 4.79
CA GLY A 136 -2.97 4.53 3.84
C GLY A 136 -3.49 5.04 2.52
N LEU A 137 -2.53 5.38 1.69
CA LEU A 137 -2.75 5.83 0.33
C LEU A 137 -2.14 4.79 -0.61
N SER A 138 -2.83 4.59 -1.74
CA SER A 138 -2.29 3.83 -2.85
C SER A 138 -1.92 4.80 -3.96
N VAL A 139 -0.68 4.70 -4.43
CA VAL A 139 -0.17 5.47 -5.57
C VAL A 139 0.02 4.48 -6.72
N PRO A 140 -1.02 4.28 -7.56
CA PRO A 140 -0.89 3.44 -8.73
C PRO A 140 -0.03 4.14 -9.80
N HIS A 141 0.81 3.38 -10.47
CA HIS A 141 1.31 3.75 -11.80
C HIS A 141 0.62 2.86 -12.83
N VAL A 142 -0.11 3.46 -13.78
CA VAL A 142 -0.90 2.73 -14.79
C VAL A 142 -0.32 2.99 -16.17
N GLU A 143 -0.12 1.92 -16.92
CA GLU A 143 0.23 1.96 -18.34
C GLU A 143 -0.97 1.48 -19.15
N VAL A 144 -1.38 2.28 -20.14
CA VAL A 144 -2.48 1.99 -21.05
C VAL A 144 -2.00 2.19 -22.49
N THR A 145 -2.19 1.18 -23.34
CA THR A 145 -1.90 1.26 -24.77
C THR A 145 -3.11 0.78 -25.57
N ASN A 146 -3.52 1.57 -26.57
CA ASN A 146 -4.58 1.26 -27.53
C ASN A 146 -3.96 1.35 -28.94
N GLY A 147 -4.27 0.40 -29.83
CA GLY A 147 -3.50 0.06 -31.04
C GLY A 147 -3.24 1.13 -32.11
N ASP A 148 -3.56 2.40 -31.86
CA ASP A 148 -3.22 3.54 -32.71
C ASP A 148 -2.48 4.70 -31.97
N SER A 149 -2.28 4.63 -30.65
CA SER A 149 -1.57 5.66 -29.86
C SER A 149 -0.26 5.12 -29.26
N GLY A 150 0.85 5.82 -29.53
CA GLY A 150 2.14 5.52 -28.90
C GLY A 150 2.09 5.79 -27.40
N ASN A 151 2.68 4.90 -26.60
CA ASN A 151 2.80 4.91 -25.13
C ASN A 151 2.37 6.23 -24.44
N VAL A 152 1.14 6.29 -23.93
CA VAL A 152 0.62 7.44 -23.18
C VAL A 152 0.81 7.19 -21.69
N TRP A 153 1.60 8.03 -21.03
CA TRP A 153 1.82 8.01 -19.58
C TRP A 153 0.78 8.87 -18.88
N LEU A 154 -0.15 8.27 -18.13
CA LEU A 154 -1.16 9.00 -17.37
C LEU A 154 -0.74 9.17 -15.90
N PRO A 155 -0.31 10.37 -15.45
CA PRO A 155 -0.18 10.65 -14.03
C PRO A 155 -1.56 10.86 -13.41
N ALA A 156 -1.87 10.08 -12.37
CA ALA A 156 -3.08 10.27 -11.59
C ALA A 156 -2.93 11.42 -10.57
N ASP A 157 -3.24 12.67 -10.94
CA ASP A 157 -3.76 13.67 -9.97
C ASP A 157 -4.49 14.89 -10.59
N ARG A 158 -5.48 15.35 -9.83
CA ARG A 158 -6.42 16.46 -9.89
C ARG A 158 -5.77 17.85 -9.97
N SER A 159 -5.59 18.38 -11.16
CA SER A 159 -5.89 19.80 -11.44
C SER A 159 -5.45 20.12 -12.86
N GLY A 160 -6.44 20.22 -13.75
CA GLY A 160 -6.22 20.53 -15.16
C GLY A 160 -5.32 21.74 -15.38
N ARG A 161 -4.28 21.53 -16.17
CA ARG A 161 -3.89 22.27 -17.40
C ARG A 161 -2.42 22.00 -17.69
N TYR A 162 -2.12 21.53 -18.89
CA TYR A 162 -0.86 21.89 -19.54
C TYR A 162 -1.05 22.19 -21.02
N MET A 163 -0.22 23.12 -21.50
CA MET A 163 -0.33 23.80 -22.79
C MET A 163 0.12 22.92 -23.96
N ASP A 164 -0.67 23.02 -25.04
CA ASP A 164 -0.43 22.52 -26.40
C ASP A 164 0.95 22.97 -26.92
N ARG A 165 1.80 21.99 -27.26
CA ARG A 165 3.05 22.23 -27.98
C ARG A 165 2.86 21.78 -29.42
N GLY A 166 2.52 22.74 -30.27
CA GLY A 166 2.94 22.74 -31.68
C GLY A 166 1.89 22.24 -32.66
N ARG A 167 0.97 23.15 -33.01
CA ARG A 167 0.20 23.08 -34.24
C ARG A 167 1.09 23.24 -35.48
N GLU A 168 0.73 22.44 -36.48
CA GLU A 168 0.80 22.70 -37.93
C GLU A 168 2.11 22.39 -38.68
N CYS A 169 2.09 21.24 -39.33
CA CYS A 169 2.53 21.15 -40.72
C CYS A 169 1.30 20.76 -41.57
N SER A 170 0.86 21.62 -42.48
CA SER A 170 0.01 21.23 -43.61
C SER A 170 0.47 21.94 -44.87
N ASP A 171 0.63 21.17 -45.94
CA ASP A 171 1.00 21.63 -47.27
C ASP A 171 -0.01 22.63 -47.86
N GLN A 172 0.47 23.82 -48.19
CA GLN A 172 0.36 24.48 -49.51
C GLN A 172 1.29 25.69 -49.59
#